data_AF-A0A5N5PGT1-F1
#
_entry.id   AF-A0A5N5PGT1-F1
#
_cell.length_a   1.000
_cell.length_b   1.000
_cell.length_c   1.000
_cell.angle_alpha   90.00
_cell.angle_beta   90.00
_cell.angle_gamma   90.00
#
_symmetry.space_group_name_H-M   'P 1'
#
loop_
_entity.id
_entity.type
_entity.pdbx_description
1 polymer ?
#
loop_
_entity_poly.entity_id
_entity_poly.type
_entity_poly.pdbx_seq_one_letter_code
_entity_poly.pdbx_strand_id
1 'polypeptide(L)'
;MAPALRMTRNLKEKLPIFFKATDWVVYAPLTGYFLITLFTGWVAYYLHNRPTGFRERWETLNIADHLALFRHSNFLDASEGSGIATRESMVTQLGISSAREDTSAQPSGTVKWWYGFQEVDEDNNLKLSSRFSTFLPPYDDQDTTVRELSKLRYNSVFGIMRSSAALRYSIIAFVCLVGYILALAFANPHIKVFKIDVSPNLTAFILGYVVTYVFSLFSFFWEEMYLFAAITERFVGMNKPEGADADQALLLNYTGSPRFITMFGAASRGHWKGVRTGVYATLQRSLPIIVGASIKIFPLADYQSEVQFSTPLSIIVIVFMVVYLVIIPYEVFEAGYSRHLPRDCLTIADLLSWTCSSSILRKNTIALNDGQLEEKLPPTNPLDTRSDAPHNENGTWRRASA
;
A
#
# COMPACT_ATOMS: atom_id res chain seq x y z
N MET A 1 61.58 28.58 5.00
CA MET A 1 60.77 27.67 4.15
C MET A 1 60.79 26.19 4.59
N ALA A 2 61.81 25.68 5.29
CA ALA A 2 61.86 24.29 5.76
C ALA A 2 60.84 23.84 6.85
N PRO A 3 60.32 24.68 7.77
CA PRO A 3 59.46 24.19 8.85
C PRO A 3 58.01 23.88 8.41
N ALA A 4 57.48 24.55 7.39
CA ALA A 4 56.12 24.32 6.89
C ALA A 4 55.95 22.93 6.24
N LEU A 5 56.99 22.41 5.57
CA LEU A 5 57.01 21.07 4.98
C LEU A 5 57.08 19.95 6.02
N ARG A 6 57.51 20.24 7.26
CA ARG A 6 57.59 19.24 8.33
C ARG A 6 56.24 19.04 9.03
N MET A 7 55.41 20.08 9.08
CA MET A 7 54.10 20.04 9.72
C MET A 7 53.05 19.29 8.87
N THR A 8 53.12 19.42 7.55
CA THR A 8 52.25 18.67 6.62
C THR A 8 52.52 17.17 6.61
N ARG A 9 53.77 16.74 6.90
CA ARG A 9 54.13 15.32 6.95
C ARG A 9 53.56 14.61 8.18
N ASN A 10 53.55 15.27 9.35
CA ASN A 10 53.00 14.73 10.60
C ASN A 10 51.46 14.63 10.61
N LEU A 11 50.76 15.51 9.87
CA LEU A 11 49.30 15.40 9.71
C LEU A 11 48.93 14.17 8.86
N LYS A 12 49.71 13.87 7.82
CA LYS A 12 49.47 12.70 6.96
C LYS A 12 49.58 11.36 7.70
N GLU A 13 50.44 11.28 8.72
CA GLU A 13 50.62 10.06 9.53
C GLU A 13 49.55 9.88 10.63
N LYS A 14 48.91 10.95 11.10
CA LYS A 14 47.83 10.87 12.10
C LYS A 14 46.43 10.74 11.52
N LEU A 15 46.22 11.11 10.25
CA LEU A 15 44.96 10.95 9.54
C LEU A 15 44.42 9.49 9.47
N PRO A 16 45.21 8.42 9.25
CA PRO A 16 44.66 7.06 9.07
C PRO A 16 43.93 6.50 10.30
N ILE A 17 44.19 7.03 11.50
CA ILE A 17 43.55 6.56 12.74
C ILE A 17 42.11 7.08 12.84
N PHE A 18 41.84 8.31 12.40
CA PHE A 18 40.48 8.85 12.35
C PHE A 18 39.62 8.17 11.26
N PHE A 19 40.26 7.67 10.19
CA PHE A 19 39.54 7.03 9.07
C PHE A 19 39.13 5.57 9.30
N LYS A 20 39.77 4.85 10.24
CA LYS A 20 39.24 3.54 10.66
C LYS A 20 37.95 3.68 11.47
N ALA A 21 37.70 4.82 12.09
CA ALA A 21 36.49 5.03 12.89
C ALA A 21 35.22 5.20 12.04
N THR A 22 35.33 5.67 10.79
CA THR A 22 34.15 6.01 9.96
C THR A 22 33.44 4.79 9.37
N ASP A 23 34.12 3.67 9.16
CA ASP A 23 33.45 2.45 8.68
C ASP A 23 32.53 1.85 9.74
N TRP A 24 32.91 1.91 11.02
CA TRP A 24 32.08 1.45 12.14
C TRP A 24 30.79 2.27 12.31
N VAL A 25 30.82 3.56 11.95
CA VAL A 25 29.64 4.43 12.00
C VAL A 25 28.55 3.97 11.03
N VAL A 26 28.89 3.24 9.96
CA VAL A 26 27.92 2.66 9.02
C VAL A 26 27.34 1.35 9.55
N TYR A 27 28.20 0.51 10.12
CA TYR A 27 27.76 -0.76 10.70
C TYR A 27 26.86 -0.56 11.92
N ALA A 28 27.03 0.53 12.68
CA ALA A 28 26.20 0.85 13.84
C ALA A 28 24.69 1.00 13.50
N PRO A 29 24.24 1.88 12.58
CA PRO A 29 22.83 2.00 12.21
C PRO A 29 22.32 0.77 11.48
N LEU A 30 23.15 0.09 10.68
CA LEU A 30 22.75 -1.16 10.02
C LEU A 30 22.49 -2.26 11.06
N THR A 31 23.38 -2.40 12.04
CA THR A 31 23.23 -3.34 13.17
C THR A 31 22.06 -2.95 14.05
N GLY A 32 21.90 -1.66 14.37
CA GLY A 32 20.76 -1.16 15.12
C GLY A 32 19.44 -1.47 14.43
N TYR A 33 19.34 -1.24 13.12
CA TYR A 33 18.16 -1.58 12.33
C TYR A 33 17.90 -3.08 12.30
N PHE A 34 18.95 -3.89 12.15
CA PHE A 34 18.84 -5.35 12.20
C PHE A 34 18.37 -5.84 13.57
N LEU A 35 18.91 -5.29 14.67
CA LEU A 35 18.49 -5.62 16.03
C LEU A 35 17.05 -5.19 16.32
N ILE A 36 16.64 -3.99 15.89
CA ILE A 36 15.24 -3.53 16.00
C ILE A 36 14.33 -4.45 15.20
N THR A 37 14.75 -4.88 14.01
CA THR A 37 14.01 -5.82 13.16
C THR A 37 13.86 -7.18 13.86
N LEU A 38 14.95 -7.75 14.39
CA LEU A 38 14.91 -9.01 15.13
C LEU A 38 14.06 -8.91 16.39
N PHE A 39 14.20 -7.83 17.16
CA PHE A 39 13.42 -7.59 18.36
C PHE A 39 11.93 -7.48 18.03
N THR A 40 11.58 -6.72 16.98
CA THR A 40 10.19 -6.61 16.51
C THR A 40 9.65 -7.97 16.06
N GLY A 41 10.46 -8.76 15.34
CA GLY A 41 10.11 -10.13 14.95
C GLY A 41 9.93 -11.07 16.15
N TRP A 42 10.77 -10.93 17.17
CA TRP A 42 10.67 -11.70 18.41
C TRP A 42 9.43 -11.32 19.22
N VAL A 43 9.14 -10.02 19.40
CA VAL A 43 7.91 -9.54 20.04
C VAL A 43 6.69 -10.02 19.27
N ALA A 44 6.72 -9.93 17.93
CA ALA A 44 5.67 -10.46 17.06
C ALA A 44 5.42 -11.96 17.29
N TYR A 45 6.48 -12.76 17.31
CA TYR A 45 6.40 -14.20 17.59
C TYR A 45 5.89 -14.49 19.00
N TYR A 46 6.39 -13.78 20.00
CA TYR A 46 6.00 -13.95 21.41
C TYR A 46 4.53 -13.60 21.65
N LEU A 47 4.03 -12.55 21.00
CA LEU A 47 2.63 -12.11 21.11
C LEU A 47 1.67 -12.97 20.26
N HIS A 48 2.15 -13.67 19.24
CA HIS A 48 1.31 -14.44 18.31
C HIS A 48 0.39 -15.46 19.01
N ASN A 49 0.89 -16.10 20.05
CA ASN A 49 0.17 -17.16 20.79
C ASN A 49 -0.42 -16.67 22.11
N ARG A 50 -0.32 -15.38 22.43
CA ARG A 50 -0.85 -14.84 23.68
C ARG A 50 -2.18 -14.15 23.43
N PRO A 51 -3.21 -14.41 24.25
CA PRO A 51 -4.42 -13.61 24.26
C PRO A 51 -4.07 -12.25 24.85
N THR A 52 -3.55 -11.35 24.02
CA THR A 52 -3.55 -9.94 24.35
C THR A 52 -5.02 -9.53 24.32
N GLY A 53 -5.56 -9.00 25.42
CA GLY A 53 -6.99 -8.63 25.50
C GLY A 53 -7.49 -7.66 24.41
N PHE A 54 -6.58 -7.11 23.61
CA PHE A 54 -6.85 -6.33 22.40
C PHE A 54 -7.27 -7.16 21.17
N ARG A 55 -6.90 -8.45 21.09
CA ARG A 55 -7.20 -9.33 19.95
C ARG A 55 -8.63 -9.88 19.97
N GLU A 56 -9.24 -9.95 21.16
CA GLU A 56 -10.43 -10.79 21.35
C GLU A 56 -11.76 -10.01 21.33
N ARG A 57 -11.72 -8.68 21.30
CA ARG A 57 -12.97 -7.90 21.41
C ARG A 57 -13.27 -7.05 20.20
N TRP A 58 -12.37 -6.19 19.72
CA TRP A 58 -12.70 -5.27 18.63
C TRP A 58 -11.44 -4.92 17.82
N GLU A 59 -11.37 -5.37 16.58
CA GLU A 59 -10.37 -4.92 15.61
C GLU A 59 -11.07 -3.97 14.63
N THR A 60 -11.01 -2.68 14.90
CA THR A 60 -11.62 -1.60 14.07
C THR A 60 -11.12 -1.54 12.64
N LEU A 61 -10.23 -2.43 12.22
CA LEU A 61 -9.68 -2.55 10.87
C LEU A 61 -10.23 -3.76 10.12
N ASN A 62 -10.94 -4.63 10.83
CA ASN A 62 -11.51 -5.85 10.30
C ASN A 62 -12.84 -5.58 9.58
N ILE A 63 -13.07 -6.16 8.39
CA ILE A 63 -14.31 -5.93 7.64
C ILE A 63 -15.51 -6.47 8.41
N ALA A 64 -15.36 -7.62 9.06
CA ALA A 64 -16.45 -8.22 9.83
C ALA A 64 -16.97 -7.30 10.94
N ASP A 65 -16.08 -6.59 11.63
CA ASP A 65 -16.45 -5.68 12.72
C ASP A 65 -17.23 -4.47 12.18
N HIS A 66 -16.83 -3.95 11.02
CA HIS A 66 -17.59 -2.93 10.30
C HIS A 66 -18.96 -3.47 9.87
N LEU A 67 -19.02 -4.66 9.28
CA LEU A 67 -20.28 -5.28 8.88
C LEU A 67 -21.22 -5.47 10.08
N ALA A 68 -20.69 -5.84 11.25
CA ALA A 68 -21.46 -5.99 12.48
C ALA A 68 -22.01 -4.65 12.98
N LEU A 69 -21.18 -3.60 12.97
CA LEU A 69 -21.58 -2.22 13.30
C LEU A 69 -22.69 -1.71 12.38
N PHE A 70 -22.62 -2.03 11.09
CA PHE A 70 -23.54 -1.51 10.09
C PHE A 70 -24.79 -2.34 9.88
N ARG A 71 -24.84 -3.61 10.33
CA ARG A 71 -25.95 -4.54 10.06
C ARG A 71 -27.35 -3.98 10.38
N HIS A 72 -27.46 -3.05 11.32
CA HIS A 72 -28.74 -2.46 11.74
C HIS A 72 -28.80 -0.93 11.56
N SER A 73 -27.88 -0.35 10.79
CA SER A 73 -27.86 1.08 10.50
C SER A 73 -28.97 1.47 9.52
N ASN A 74 -29.77 2.46 9.89
CA ASN A 74 -30.91 2.95 9.10
C ASN A 74 -30.52 3.80 7.87
N PHE A 75 -29.29 4.29 7.79
CA PHE A 75 -28.80 5.10 6.65
C PHE A 75 -28.15 4.25 5.55
N LEU A 76 -28.09 2.92 5.68
CA LEU A 76 -27.49 2.07 4.64
C LEU A 76 -28.24 2.17 3.31
N ASP A 77 -29.57 2.32 3.38
CA ASP A 77 -30.42 2.51 2.20
C ASP A 77 -30.10 3.84 1.49
N ALA A 78 -29.77 4.89 2.24
CA ALA A 78 -29.32 6.17 1.70
C ALA A 78 -27.93 6.08 1.04
N SER A 79 -27.17 5.04 1.37
CA SER A 79 -25.85 4.77 0.78
C SER A 79 -25.94 3.88 -0.47
N GLU A 80 -27.13 3.50 -0.93
CA GLU A 80 -27.27 2.73 -2.17
C GLU A 80 -26.82 3.55 -3.39
N GLY A 81 -26.13 2.92 -4.35
CA GLY A 81 -25.58 3.61 -5.52
C GLY A 81 -24.30 4.41 -5.28
N SER A 82 -23.88 4.61 -4.03
CA SER A 82 -22.62 5.31 -3.69
C SER A 82 -21.35 4.60 -4.19
N GLY A 83 -21.43 3.31 -4.53
CA GLY A 83 -20.33 2.58 -5.18
C GLY A 83 -20.01 3.09 -6.60
N ILE A 84 -20.88 3.92 -7.15
CA ILE A 84 -20.80 4.56 -8.48
C ILE A 84 -20.58 6.07 -8.34
N ALA A 85 -20.90 6.66 -7.18
CA ALA A 85 -20.78 8.08 -6.93
C ALA A 85 -19.32 8.55 -6.83
N THR A 86 -19.05 9.76 -7.32
CA THR A 86 -17.74 10.42 -7.14
C THR A 86 -17.53 10.78 -5.67
N ARG A 87 -16.26 10.88 -5.25
CA ARG A 87 -15.91 11.26 -3.87
C ARG A 87 -16.54 12.58 -3.44
N GLU A 88 -16.56 13.57 -4.33
CA GLU A 88 -17.16 14.88 -4.08
C GLU A 88 -18.69 14.79 -3.89
N SER A 89 -19.36 13.95 -4.68
CA SER A 89 -20.79 13.67 -4.51
C SER A 89 -21.07 12.99 -3.17
N MET A 90 -20.27 11.99 -2.79
CA MET A 90 -20.39 11.35 -1.47
C MET A 90 -20.16 12.33 -0.32
N VAL A 91 -19.12 13.18 -0.39
CA VAL A 91 -18.85 14.19 0.64
C VAL A 91 -19.99 15.20 0.74
N THR A 92 -20.55 15.64 -0.39
CA THR A 92 -21.67 16.58 -0.38
C THR A 92 -22.92 15.97 0.25
N GLN A 93 -23.20 14.70 0.00
CA GLN A 93 -24.40 14.04 0.53
C GLN A 93 -24.22 13.56 1.99
N LEU A 94 -23.07 12.95 2.31
CA LEU A 94 -22.75 12.52 3.67
C LEU A 94 -22.43 13.70 4.59
N GLY A 95 -21.91 14.81 4.06
CA GLY A 95 -21.65 16.02 4.84
C GLY A 95 -22.92 16.71 5.35
N ILE A 96 -24.08 16.38 4.77
CA ILE A 96 -25.39 16.88 5.22
C ILE A 96 -26.00 15.97 6.29
N SER A 97 -25.61 14.69 6.36
CA SER A 97 -26.11 13.74 7.35
C SER A 97 -25.16 13.62 8.53
N SER A 98 -25.59 14.10 9.70
CA SER A 98 -24.88 13.83 10.95
C SER A 98 -25.26 12.44 11.46
N ALA A 99 -24.49 11.43 11.07
CA ALA A 99 -24.58 10.11 11.71
C ALA A 99 -24.00 10.21 13.13
N ARG A 100 -24.78 9.81 14.14
CA ARG A 100 -24.31 9.76 15.53
C ARG A 100 -24.17 8.29 15.94
N GLU A 101 -23.09 7.97 16.65
CA GLU A 101 -22.98 6.70 17.35
C GLU A 101 -24.02 6.70 18.47
N ASP A 102 -24.95 5.76 18.43
CA ASP A 102 -25.98 5.63 19.45
C ASP A 102 -25.97 4.22 20.05
N THR A 103 -26.22 4.16 21.35
CA THR A 103 -26.35 2.91 22.10
C THR A 103 -27.82 2.75 22.45
N SER A 104 -28.61 2.22 21.52
CA SER A 104 -30.05 2.04 21.75
C SER A 104 -30.36 0.62 22.24
N ALA A 105 -31.24 0.53 23.24
CA ALA A 105 -31.83 -0.73 23.64
C ALA A 105 -32.96 -1.08 22.67
N GLN A 106 -32.93 -2.28 22.10
CA GLN A 106 -33.96 -2.71 21.17
C GLN A 106 -35.33 -2.75 21.87
N PRO A 107 -36.41 -2.19 21.28
CA PRO A 107 -37.72 -2.04 21.95
C PRO A 107 -38.48 -3.36 22.18
N SER A 108 -37.91 -4.53 21.84
CA SER A 108 -38.59 -5.82 21.83
C SER A 108 -38.70 -6.54 23.19
N GLY A 109 -38.61 -5.83 24.32
CA GLY A 109 -38.87 -6.38 25.66
C GLY A 109 -37.78 -7.30 26.24
N THR A 110 -36.86 -7.81 25.42
CA THR A 110 -35.57 -8.37 25.86
C THR A 110 -34.48 -7.33 25.65
N VAL A 111 -33.85 -6.86 26.73
CA VAL A 111 -32.78 -5.84 26.69
C VAL A 111 -31.57 -6.42 25.95
N LYS A 112 -31.53 -6.22 24.64
CA LYS A 112 -30.36 -6.47 23.81
C LYS A 112 -29.73 -5.12 23.51
N TRP A 113 -28.56 -4.90 24.09
CA TRP A 113 -27.73 -3.75 23.76
C TRP A 113 -27.22 -3.91 22.34
N TRP A 114 -27.45 -2.90 21.51
CA TRP A 114 -26.88 -2.80 20.18
C TRP A 114 -25.98 -1.56 20.12
N TYR A 115 -24.88 -1.70 19.38
CA TYR A 115 -23.93 -0.63 19.10
C TYR A 115 -23.91 -0.42 17.59
N GLY A 116 -24.22 0.80 17.16
CA GLY A 116 -24.01 1.18 15.78
C GLY A 116 -24.42 2.61 15.49
N PHE A 117 -24.49 2.92 14.20
CA PHE A 117 -24.74 4.26 13.72
C PHE A 117 -26.21 4.42 13.38
N GLN A 118 -26.82 5.47 13.93
CA GLN A 118 -28.19 5.86 13.64
C GLN A 118 -28.20 7.30 13.16
N GLU A 119 -28.97 7.57 12.10
CA GLU A 119 -29.26 8.95 11.70
C GLU A 119 -30.17 9.59 12.75
N VAL A 120 -29.76 10.75 13.26
CA VAL A 120 -30.53 11.50 14.26
C VAL A 120 -31.66 12.21 13.52
N ASP A 121 -32.88 11.67 13.61
CA ASP A 121 -34.09 12.33 13.11
C ASP A 121 -34.44 13.52 14.02
N GLU A 122 -33.84 14.68 13.76
CA GLU A 122 -34.37 15.95 14.25
C GLU A 122 -35.55 16.37 13.33
N ASP A 123 -36.74 15.85 13.62
CA ASP A 123 -38.06 16.36 13.19
C ASP A 123 -38.51 16.29 11.71
N ASN A 124 -37.85 15.60 10.77
CA ASN A 124 -38.24 15.64 9.34
C ASN A 124 -38.33 14.28 8.60
N ASN A 125 -39.13 13.36 9.15
CA ASN A 125 -39.32 12.00 8.60
C ASN A 125 -39.99 11.88 7.21
N LEU A 126 -40.42 12.98 6.56
CA LEU A 126 -41.19 12.94 5.30
C LEU A 126 -40.48 13.53 4.06
N LYS A 127 -39.27 14.11 4.19
CA LYS A 127 -38.57 14.75 3.06
C LYS A 127 -37.27 14.06 2.63
N LEU A 128 -36.85 13.00 3.31
CA LEU A 128 -35.55 12.38 3.05
C LEU A 128 -35.59 11.39 1.88
N SER A 129 -36.64 10.57 1.75
CA SER A 129 -36.71 9.55 0.69
C SER A 129 -36.75 10.14 -0.72
N SER A 130 -37.26 11.36 -0.90
CA SER A 130 -37.30 12.02 -2.21
C SER A 130 -36.00 12.73 -2.60
N ARG A 131 -35.00 12.84 -1.71
CA ARG A 131 -33.72 13.51 -2.02
C ARG A 131 -32.64 12.56 -2.58
N PHE A 132 -32.77 11.26 -2.32
CA PHE A 132 -31.70 10.30 -2.60
C PHE A 132 -31.80 9.57 -3.95
N SER A 133 -32.88 9.75 -4.72
CA SER A 133 -32.98 9.26 -6.10
C SER A 133 -31.99 9.92 -7.08
N THR A 134 -31.18 10.86 -6.60
CA THR A 134 -30.33 11.74 -7.42
C THR A 134 -28.89 11.24 -7.64
N PHE A 135 -28.49 10.10 -7.04
CA PHE A 135 -27.16 9.53 -7.33
C PHE A 135 -27.05 8.93 -8.74
N LEU A 136 -28.18 8.62 -9.37
CA LEU A 136 -28.22 8.07 -10.71
C LEU A 136 -28.32 9.21 -11.73
N PRO A 137 -27.41 9.30 -12.71
CA PRO A 137 -27.62 10.19 -13.86
C PRO A 137 -28.93 9.84 -14.57
N PRO A 138 -29.60 10.80 -15.22
CA PRO A 138 -30.84 10.57 -15.95
C PRO A 138 -30.68 9.40 -16.94
N TYR A 139 -31.67 8.52 -16.94
CA TYR A 139 -31.68 7.13 -17.44
C TYR A 139 -31.52 6.94 -18.97
N ASP A 140 -31.26 8.00 -19.74
CA ASP A 140 -31.46 7.99 -21.20
C ASP A 140 -30.32 7.33 -22.01
N ASP A 141 -29.21 6.93 -21.38
CA ASP A 141 -28.10 6.23 -22.05
C ASP A 141 -27.41 5.20 -21.13
N GLN A 142 -28.15 4.14 -20.79
CA GLN A 142 -27.78 3.18 -19.74
C GLN A 142 -26.57 2.28 -20.11
N ASP A 143 -26.36 1.98 -21.39
CA ASP A 143 -25.30 1.06 -21.82
C ASP A 143 -23.93 1.75 -21.92
N THR A 144 -23.87 2.99 -22.40
CA THR A 144 -22.64 3.79 -22.39
C THR A 144 -22.25 4.14 -20.97
N THR A 145 -23.21 4.43 -20.09
CA THR A 145 -22.93 4.70 -18.67
C THR A 145 -22.41 3.47 -17.96
N VAL A 146 -22.99 2.26 -18.09
CA VAL A 146 -22.45 1.05 -17.43
C VAL A 146 -21.02 0.75 -17.90
N ARG A 147 -20.74 0.88 -19.20
CA ARG A 147 -19.38 0.66 -19.73
C ARG A 147 -18.39 1.71 -19.24
N GLU A 148 -18.74 2.99 -19.24
CA GLU A 148 -17.90 4.08 -18.71
C GLU A 148 -17.71 3.97 -17.18
N LEU A 149 -18.76 3.59 -16.44
CA LEU A 149 -18.70 3.33 -14.99
C LEU A 149 -17.83 2.12 -14.65
N SER A 150 -17.88 1.07 -15.48
CA SER A 150 -16.96 -0.07 -15.34
C SER A 150 -15.51 0.35 -15.58
N LYS A 151 -15.23 1.25 -16.54
CA LYS A 151 -13.88 1.81 -16.75
C LYS A 151 -13.44 2.69 -15.57
N LEU A 152 -14.34 3.48 -14.99
CA LEU A 152 -14.08 4.29 -13.80
C LEU A 152 -13.68 3.41 -12.60
N ARG A 153 -14.34 2.26 -12.43
CA ARG A 153 -14.02 1.24 -11.42
C ARG A 153 -12.61 0.65 -11.57
N TYR A 154 -12.09 0.51 -12.78
CA TYR A 154 -10.72 0.04 -13.00
C TYR A 154 -9.66 1.15 -12.93
N ASN A 155 -10.08 2.43 -12.85
CA ASN A 155 -9.16 3.57 -12.88
C ASN A 155 -8.64 4.01 -11.51
N SER A 156 -9.32 3.64 -10.44
CA SER A 156 -8.91 3.87 -9.06
C SER A 156 -7.95 2.80 -8.58
N VAL A 157 -6.87 2.64 -9.32
CA VAL A 157 -5.72 1.91 -8.82
C VAL A 157 -4.95 2.85 -7.90
N PHE A 158 -4.60 2.35 -6.72
CA PHE A 158 -3.64 2.98 -5.82
C PHE A 158 -2.48 3.54 -6.65
N GLY A 159 -2.12 4.81 -6.46
CA GLY A 159 -1.28 5.54 -7.42
C GLY A 159 0.04 4.82 -7.77
N ILE A 160 0.57 4.03 -6.83
CA ILE A 160 1.81 3.24 -6.95
C ILE A 160 1.70 2.02 -7.88
N MET A 161 0.50 1.49 -8.05
CA MET A 161 0.19 0.30 -8.86
C MET A 161 -0.22 0.67 -10.29
N ARG A 162 -0.35 1.96 -10.60
CA ARG A 162 -0.54 2.41 -11.99
C ARG A 162 0.70 2.05 -12.80
N SER A 163 0.52 1.59 -14.04
CA SER A 163 1.65 1.30 -14.96
C SER A 163 2.59 2.49 -15.13
N SER A 164 2.06 3.72 -15.04
CA SER A 164 2.87 4.94 -15.07
C SER A 164 3.80 5.09 -13.86
N ALA A 165 3.41 4.61 -12.67
CA ALA A 165 4.28 4.61 -11.51
C ALA A 165 5.41 3.60 -11.67
N ALA A 166 5.11 2.36 -12.08
CA ALA A 166 6.13 1.35 -12.38
C ALA A 166 7.19 1.89 -13.35
N LEU A 167 6.74 2.54 -14.43
CA LEU A 167 7.61 3.15 -15.43
C LEU A 167 8.45 4.28 -14.82
N ARG A 168 7.85 5.20 -14.05
CA ARG A 168 8.59 6.29 -13.38
C ARG A 168 9.69 5.75 -12.46
N TYR A 169 9.38 4.80 -11.59
CA TYR A 169 10.37 4.23 -10.65
C TYR A 169 11.42 3.38 -11.35
N SER A 170 11.07 2.66 -12.43
CA SER A 170 12.03 1.92 -13.25
C SER A 170 13.00 2.86 -13.96
N ILE A 171 12.52 3.99 -14.50
CA ILE A 171 13.38 5.02 -15.10
C ILE A 171 14.31 5.63 -14.04
N ILE A 172 13.79 5.96 -12.85
CA ILE A 172 14.62 6.48 -11.75
C ILE A 172 15.70 5.44 -11.38
N ALA A 173 15.35 4.15 -11.27
CA ALA A 173 16.31 3.08 -10.98
C ALA A 173 17.37 2.96 -12.07
N PHE A 174 16.98 3.07 -13.33
CA PHE A 174 17.90 3.03 -14.47
C PHE A 174 18.86 4.21 -14.47
N VAL A 175 18.35 5.44 -14.27
CA VAL A 175 19.17 6.65 -14.19
C VAL A 175 20.13 6.59 -13.01
N CYS A 176 19.67 6.13 -11.84
CA CYS A 176 20.52 5.91 -10.67
C CYS A 176 21.60 4.87 -10.96
N LEU A 177 21.26 3.74 -11.59
CA LEU A 177 22.21 2.69 -11.98
C LEU A 177 23.30 3.24 -12.91
N VAL A 178 22.90 3.88 -14.01
CA VAL A 178 23.83 4.43 -15.00
C VAL A 178 24.69 5.53 -14.38
N GLY A 179 24.09 6.47 -13.64
CA GLY A 179 24.82 7.53 -12.96
C GLY A 179 25.84 6.99 -11.97
N TYR A 180 25.47 5.95 -11.22
CA TYR A 180 26.35 5.31 -10.25
C TYR A 180 27.50 4.53 -10.92
N ILE A 181 27.23 3.79 -12.00
CA ILE A 181 28.27 3.11 -12.80
C ILE A 181 29.22 4.14 -13.43
N LEU A 182 28.71 5.22 -14.01
CA LEU A 182 29.53 6.28 -14.58
C LEU A 182 30.41 6.93 -13.51
N ALA A 183 29.87 7.23 -12.32
CA ALA A 183 30.65 7.76 -11.21
C ALA A 183 31.83 6.84 -10.83
N LEU A 184 31.62 5.52 -10.84
CA LEU A 184 32.68 4.54 -10.62
C LEU A 184 33.67 4.43 -11.78
N ALA A 185 33.20 4.56 -13.02
CA ALA A 185 34.05 4.48 -14.21
C ALA A 185 34.96 5.70 -14.36
N PHE A 186 34.48 6.88 -13.97
CA PHE A 186 35.30 8.11 -13.93
C PHE A 186 36.24 8.17 -12.72
N ALA A 187 35.99 7.36 -11.69
CA ALA A 187 36.90 7.26 -10.56
C ALA A 187 38.20 6.58 -11.00
N ASN A 188 39.35 7.18 -10.64
CA ASN A 188 40.65 6.71 -11.08
C ASN A 188 40.86 5.22 -10.70
N PRO A 189 41.16 4.30 -11.63
CA PRO A 189 41.10 2.85 -11.38
C PRO A 189 42.01 2.38 -10.24
N HIS A 190 43.09 3.11 -9.95
CA HIS A 190 44.05 2.74 -8.92
C HIS A 190 43.68 3.19 -7.50
N ILE A 191 42.88 4.25 -7.34
CA ILE A 191 42.58 4.85 -6.02
C ILE A 191 41.07 5.06 -5.80
N LYS A 192 40.26 4.95 -6.87
CA LYS A 192 38.82 5.27 -6.94
C LYS A 192 38.47 6.59 -6.29
N VAL A 193 39.32 7.57 -6.56
CA VAL A 193 39.23 8.93 -6.06
C VAL A 193 38.88 9.86 -7.20
N PHE A 194 37.90 10.73 -6.96
CA PHE A 194 37.49 11.81 -7.83
C PHE A 194 37.79 13.14 -7.14
N LYS A 195 38.49 14.05 -7.82
CA LYS A 195 38.73 15.40 -7.31
C LYS A 195 37.71 16.34 -7.93
N ILE A 196 37.01 17.09 -7.09
CA ILE A 196 36.01 18.06 -7.49
C ILE A 196 36.47 19.44 -7.04
N ASP A 197 36.51 20.39 -7.97
CA ASP A 197 36.77 21.80 -7.68
C ASP A 197 35.50 22.48 -7.14
N VAL A 198 34.92 21.90 -6.09
CA VAL A 198 33.72 22.37 -5.39
C VAL A 198 33.98 22.33 -3.89
N SER A 199 33.35 23.26 -3.15
CA SER A 199 33.48 23.29 -1.69
C SER A 199 33.06 21.95 -1.05
N PRO A 200 33.75 21.51 0.02
CA PRO A 200 33.42 20.24 0.69
C PRO A 200 31.96 20.17 1.16
N ASN A 201 31.40 21.30 1.63
CA ASN A 201 30.02 21.38 2.09
C ASN A 201 29.01 21.16 0.97
N LEU A 202 29.22 21.79 -0.19
CA LEU A 202 28.34 21.60 -1.35
C LEU A 202 28.47 20.18 -1.90
N THR A 203 29.69 19.62 -1.92
CA THR A 203 29.93 18.23 -2.31
C THR A 203 29.19 17.26 -1.38
N ALA A 204 29.27 17.48 -0.06
CA ALA A 204 28.56 16.69 0.95
C ALA A 204 27.04 16.79 0.81
N PHE A 205 26.52 17.98 0.52
CA PHE A 205 25.10 18.15 0.27
C PHE A 205 24.63 17.39 -0.99
N ILE A 206 25.33 17.55 -2.12
CA ILE A 206 24.92 16.92 -3.38
C ILE A 206 25.10 15.39 -3.32
N LEU A 207 26.32 14.93 -3.04
CA LEU A 207 26.64 13.50 -3.11
C LEU A 207 26.23 12.74 -1.86
N GLY A 208 26.25 13.37 -0.69
CA GLY A 208 25.84 12.75 0.56
C GLY A 208 24.32 12.78 0.73
N TYR A 209 23.71 13.98 0.69
CA TYR A 209 22.28 14.13 0.99
C TYR A 209 21.39 13.89 -0.23
N VAL A 210 21.59 14.59 -1.35
CA VAL A 210 20.67 14.52 -2.51
C VAL A 210 20.66 13.13 -3.12
N VAL A 211 21.83 12.52 -3.36
CA VAL A 211 21.89 11.15 -3.89
C VAL A 211 21.20 10.17 -2.93
N THR A 212 21.50 10.20 -1.63
CA THR A 212 20.86 9.32 -0.64
C THR A 212 19.34 9.52 -0.57
N TYR A 213 18.86 10.77 -0.69
CA TYR A 213 17.45 11.10 -0.76
C TYR A 213 16.78 10.51 -2.00
N VAL A 214 17.41 10.57 -3.18
CA VAL A 214 16.85 9.94 -4.39
C VAL A 214 16.69 8.42 -4.19
N PHE A 215 17.67 7.77 -3.57
CA PHE A 215 17.58 6.33 -3.25
C PHE A 215 16.54 6.02 -2.16
N SER A 216 16.18 6.98 -1.31
CA SER A 216 15.12 6.80 -0.30
C SER A 216 13.71 6.83 -0.90
N LEU A 217 13.53 7.35 -2.12
CA LEU A 217 12.26 7.29 -2.85
C LEU A 217 11.81 5.85 -3.11
N PHE A 218 12.75 4.91 -3.29
CA PHE A 218 12.41 3.48 -3.39
C PHE A 218 11.86 2.91 -2.08
N SER A 219 12.25 3.47 -0.92
CA SER A 219 11.66 3.10 0.37
C SER A 219 10.20 3.48 0.41
N PHE A 220 9.86 4.69 -0.03
CA PHE A 220 8.46 5.10 -0.15
C PHE A 220 7.68 4.19 -1.09
N PHE A 221 8.23 3.86 -2.26
CA PHE A 221 7.60 2.93 -3.20
C PHE A 221 7.26 1.57 -2.57
N TRP A 222 8.24 0.93 -1.93
CA TRP A 222 8.04 -0.41 -1.37
C TRP A 222 7.11 -0.42 -0.15
N GLU A 223 7.10 0.66 0.64
CA GLU A 223 6.17 0.82 1.76
C GLU A 223 4.71 0.93 1.28
N GLU A 224 4.46 1.78 0.29
CA GLU A 224 3.13 1.92 -0.32
C GLU A 224 2.70 0.61 -1.03
N MET A 225 3.63 -0.08 -1.69
CA MET A 225 3.39 -1.37 -2.32
C MET A 225 2.99 -2.45 -1.32
N TYR A 226 3.67 -2.49 -0.16
CA TYR A 226 3.35 -3.39 0.93
C TYR A 226 1.96 -3.08 1.52
N LEU A 227 1.68 -1.81 1.80
CA LEU A 227 0.39 -1.37 2.31
C LEU A 227 -0.73 -1.73 1.34
N PHE A 228 -0.54 -1.49 0.04
CA PHE A 228 -1.47 -1.90 -1.00
C PHE A 228 -1.71 -3.41 -1.00
N ALA A 229 -0.65 -4.23 -0.94
CA ALA A 229 -0.80 -5.69 -0.88
C ALA A 229 -1.59 -6.13 0.35
N ALA A 230 -1.31 -5.53 1.52
CA ALA A 230 -2.00 -5.80 2.78
C ALA A 230 -3.49 -5.44 2.72
N ILE A 231 -3.83 -4.29 2.14
CA ILE A 231 -5.22 -3.83 1.99
C ILE A 231 -5.99 -4.71 1.00
N THR A 232 -5.36 -5.07 -0.12
CA THR A 232 -6.05 -5.76 -1.23
C THR A 232 -6.22 -7.26 -1.02
N GLU A 233 -5.41 -7.90 -0.18
CA GLU A 233 -5.41 -9.36 -0.03
C GLU A 233 -6.79 -9.93 0.31
N ARG A 234 -7.51 -9.28 1.22
CA ARG A 234 -8.88 -9.68 1.61
C ARG A 234 -9.85 -9.73 0.43
N PHE A 235 -9.72 -8.80 -0.51
CA PHE A 235 -10.57 -8.74 -1.70
C PHE A 235 -10.17 -9.78 -2.74
N VAL A 236 -8.88 -10.07 -2.87
CA VAL A 236 -8.39 -11.15 -3.73
C VAL A 236 -8.96 -12.50 -3.28
N GLY A 237 -8.99 -12.74 -1.96
CA GLY A 237 -9.63 -13.93 -1.39
C GLY A 237 -11.11 -14.03 -1.78
N MET A 238 -11.88 -12.95 -1.62
CA MET A 238 -13.30 -12.92 -1.98
C MET A 238 -13.57 -13.10 -3.47
N ASN A 239 -12.63 -12.73 -4.34
CA ASN A 239 -12.79 -12.87 -5.79
C ASN A 239 -12.46 -14.29 -6.31
N LYS A 240 -11.97 -15.20 -5.46
CA LYS A 240 -11.73 -16.58 -5.87
C LYS A 240 -13.06 -17.26 -6.22
N PRO A 241 -13.11 -18.09 -7.28
CA PRO A 241 -14.36 -18.75 -7.71
C PRO A 241 -14.92 -19.70 -6.64
N GLU A 242 -14.05 -20.28 -5.82
CA GLU A 242 -14.39 -21.17 -4.72
C GLU A 242 -14.83 -20.40 -3.46
N GLY A 243 -14.75 -19.07 -3.48
CA GLY A 243 -14.79 -18.24 -2.30
C GLY A 243 -13.50 -18.31 -1.50
N ALA A 244 -13.47 -17.59 -0.37
CA ALA A 244 -12.44 -17.74 0.64
C ALA A 244 -13.11 -17.88 2.00
N ASP A 245 -12.49 -18.65 2.88
CA ASP A 245 -12.92 -18.75 4.26
C ASP A 245 -12.94 -17.36 4.91
N ALA A 246 -13.87 -17.17 5.85
CA ALA A 246 -14.04 -15.87 6.51
C ALA A 246 -12.74 -15.40 7.19
N ASP A 247 -11.91 -16.31 7.69
CA ASP A 247 -10.61 -16.02 8.30
C ASP A 247 -9.53 -15.56 7.30
N GLN A 248 -9.67 -15.92 6.03
CA GLN A 248 -8.75 -15.56 4.94
C GLN A 248 -9.19 -14.28 4.21
N ALA A 249 -10.46 -13.89 4.32
CA ALA A 249 -11.00 -12.70 3.68
C ALA A 249 -11.57 -11.69 4.69
N LEU A 250 -12.72 -12.00 5.29
CA LEU A 250 -13.50 -11.05 6.07
C LEU A 250 -12.88 -10.68 7.43
N LEU A 251 -12.14 -11.60 8.06
CA LEU A 251 -11.46 -11.45 9.35
C LEU A 251 -9.97 -11.08 9.19
N LEU A 252 -9.51 -10.82 7.97
CA LEU A 252 -8.10 -10.61 7.69
C LEU A 252 -7.65 -9.19 8.06
N ASN A 253 -6.86 -9.05 9.13
CA ASN A 253 -6.32 -7.77 9.59
C ASN A 253 -4.81 -7.64 9.35
N TYR A 254 -4.44 -7.31 8.11
CA TYR A 254 -3.04 -7.06 7.73
C TYR A 254 -2.58 -5.62 7.92
N THR A 255 -3.51 -4.67 7.89
CA THR A 255 -3.24 -3.23 8.01
C THR A 255 -3.02 -2.78 9.45
N GLY A 256 -3.71 -3.42 10.41
CA GLY A 256 -3.56 -3.13 11.84
C GLY A 256 -2.45 -3.89 12.52
N SER A 257 -1.92 -4.92 11.88
CA SER A 257 -0.89 -5.77 12.44
C SER A 257 0.51 -5.22 12.14
N PRO A 258 1.45 -5.29 13.11
CA PRO A 258 2.87 -5.07 12.86
C PRO A 258 3.37 -5.89 11.67
N ARG A 259 4.22 -5.28 10.83
CA ARG A 259 4.64 -5.86 9.54
C ARG A 259 5.11 -7.31 9.62
N PHE A 260 5.92 -7.67 10.61
CA PHE A 260 6.42 -9.05 10.73
C PHE A 260 5.32 -10.05 11.11
N ILE A 261 4.34 -9.63 11.91
CA ILE A 261 3.15 -10.44 12.20
C ILE A 261 2.35 -10.64 10.92
N THR A 262 2.16 -9.57 10.14
CA THR A 262 1.47 -9.64 8.85
C THR A 262 2.21 -10.54 7.86
N MET A 263 3.53 -10.42 7.74
CA MET A 263 4.33 -11.29 6.86
C MET A 263 4.23 -12.76 7.27
N PHE A 264 4.36 -13.07 8.56
CA PHE A 264 4.22 -14.45 9.04
C PHE A 264 2.78 -14.97 8.83
N GLY A 265 1.78 -14.18 9.20
CA GLY A 265 0.37 -14.51 9.01
C GLY A 265 -0.05 -14.60 7.54
N ALA A 266 0.66 -13.91 6.64
CA ALA A 266 0.52 -14.03 5.18
C ALA A 266 1.17 -15.29 4.65
N ALA A 267 2.39 -15.62 5.11
CA ALA A 267 3.07 -16.84 4.73
C ALA A 267 2.26 -18.09 5.14
N SER A 268 1.74 -18.13 6.38
CA SER A 268 0.93 -19.25 6.87
C SER A 268 -0.40 -19.44 6.13
N ARG A 269 -0.91 -18.38 5.46
CA ARG A 269 -2.14 -18.41 4.65
C ARG A 269 -1.88 -18.51 3.15
N GLY A 270 -0.61 -18.64 2.73
CA GLY A 270 -0.24 -18.70 1.31
C GLY A 270 -0.38 -17.38 0.55
N HIS A 271 -0.47 -16.24 1.25
CA HIS A 271 -0.57 -14.90 0.67
C HIS A 271 0.82 -14.37 0.29
N TRP A 272 1.47 -15.03 -0.68
CA TRP A 272 2.88 -14.80 -1.02
C TRP A 272 3.21 -13.37 -1.44
N LYS A 273 2.27 -12.65 -2.08
CA LYS A 273 2.52 -11.26 -2.50
C LYS A 273 2.79 -10.36 -1.30
N GLY A 274 1.94 -10.43 -0.27
CA GLY A 274 2.12 -9.65 0.96
C GLY A 274 3.44 -9.96 1.67
N VAL A 275 3.87 -11.22 1.62
CA VAL A 275 5.18 -11.65 2.16
C VAL A 275 6.32 -10.99 1.37
N ARG A 276 6.36 -11.15 0.04
CA ARG A 276 7.43 -10.61 -0.80
C ARG A 276 7.55 -9.10 -0.70
N THR A 277 6.43 -8.37 -0.81
CA THR A 277 6.44 -6.90 -0.71
C THR A 277 6.85 -6.43 0.69
N GLY A 278 6.46 -7.15 1.74
CA GLY A 278 6.92 -6.88 3.11
C GLY A 278 8.42 -7.07 3.29
N VAL A 279 9.00 -8.12 2.68
CA VAL A 279 10.44 -8.37 2.65
C VAL A 279 11.17 -7.25 1.92
N TYR A 280 10.70 -6.86 0.73
CA TYR A 280 11.30 -5.75 -0.03
C TYR A 280 11.23 -4.43 0.73
N ALA A 281 10.08 -4.09 1.31
CA ALA A 281 9.91 -2.89 2.14
C ALA A 281 10.86 -2.87 3.34
N THR A 282 11.17 -4.03 3.91
CA THR A 282 12.09 -4.17 5.05
C THR A 282 13.54 -4.01 4.63
N LEU A 283 13.93 -4.69 3.53
CA LEU A 283 15.30 -4.67 3.00
C LEU A 283 15.66 -3.29 2.45
N GLN A 284 14.74 -2.62 1.77
CA GLN A 284 14.97 -1.34 1.12
C GLN A 284 15.41 -0.24 2.10
N ARG A 285 15.04 -0.31 3.38
CA ARG A 285 15.49 0.68 4.37
C ARG A 285 17.00 0.71 4.56
N SER A 286 17.70 -0.37 4.22
CA SER A 286 19.17 -0.44 4.23
C SER A 286 19.81 0.31 3.06
N LEU A 287 19.10 0.48 1.93
CA LEU A 287 19.70 0.98 0.70
C LEU A 287 20.21 2.43 0.82
N PRO A 288 19.46 3.41 1.36
CA PRO A 288 19.97 4.76 1.56
C PRO A 288 21.21 4.79 2.48
N ILE A 289 21.25 3.92 3.49
CA ILE A 289 22.39 3.80 4.41
C ILE A 289 23.62 3.29 3.65
N ILE A 290 23.46 2.23 2.85
CA ILE A 290 24.53 1.66 2.03
C ILE A 290 25.04 2.67 1.00
N VAL A 291 24.15 3.43 0.36
CA VAL A 291 24.51 4.47 -0.61
C VAL A 291 25.29 5.60 0.07
N GLY A 292 24.79 6.15 1.17
CA GLY A 292 25.50 7.19 1.92
C GLY A 292 26.86 6.72 2.43
N ALA A 293 26.94 5.47 2.88
CA ALA A 293 28.20 4.84 3.31
C ALA A 293 29.18 4.56 2.17
N SER A 294 28.66 4.36 0.95
CA SER A 294 29.49 4.08 -0.21
C SER A 294 30.28 5.29 -0.69
N ILE A 295 29.88 6.50 -0.30
CA ILE A 295 30.46 7.78 -0.74
C ILE A 295 31.17 8.43 0.44
N LYS A 296 32.50 8.54 0.38
CA LYS A 296 33.32 9.25 1.36
C LYS A 296 33.81 10.55 0.76
N ILE A 297 33.72 11.64 1.52
CA ILE A 297 34.09 12.98 1.06
C ILE A 297 35.15 13.52 2.01
N PHE A 298 36.28 13.93 1.45
CA PHE A 298 37.40 14.50 2.19
C PHE A 298 37.64 15.94 1.73
N PRO A 299 37.82 16.89 2.67
CA PRO A 299 38.23 18.24 2.33
C PRO A 299 39.71 18.24 1.97
N LEU A 300 40.06 18.73 0.78
CA LEU A 300 41.45 18.90 0.35
C LEU A 300 41.91 20.35 0.51
N ALA A 301 41.04 21.30 0.16
CA ALA A 301 41.19 22.74 0.36
C ALA A 301 39.79 23.40 0.47
N ASP A 302 39.72 24.71 0.72
CA ASP A 302 38.44 25.44 0.88
C ASP A 302 37.48 25.28 -0.32
N TYR A 303 38.04 25.06 -1.52
CA TYR A 303 37.29 24.91 -2.77
C TYR A 303 37.57 23.58 -3.49
N GLN A 304 38.19 22.61 -2.81
CA GLN A 304 38.49 21.31 -3.41
C GLN A 304 38.10 20.18 -2.47
N SER A 305 37.35 19.23 -3.01
CA SER A 305 36.94 18.02 -2.32
C SER A 305 37.44 16.78 -3.05
N GLU A 306 37.78 15.76 -2.26
CA GLU A 306 38.17 14.46 -2.74
C GLU A 306 37.06 13.47 -2.38
N VAL A 307 36.46 12.84 -3.40
CA VAL A 307 35.37 11.88 -3.25
C VAL A 307 35.91 10.48 -3.51
N GLN A 308 35.71 9.57 -2.57
CA GLN A 308 36.12 8.18 -2.66
C GLN A 308 34.90 7.27 -2.59
N PHE A 309 34.83 6.30 -3.52
CA PHE A 309 33.77 5.29 -3.53
C PHE A 309 34.24 3.97 -2.93
N SER A 310 33.47 3.41 -2.01
CA SER A 310 33.72 2.10 -1.41
C SER A 310 33.29 0.98 -2.36
N THR A 311 34.26 0.34 -3.03
CA THR A 311 34.02 -0.76 -3.98
C THR A 311 33.01 -1.83 -3.51
N PRO A 312 33.14 -2.44 -2.32
CA PRO A 312 32.21 -3.50 -1.92
C PRO A 312 30.77 -3.00 -1.75
N LEU A 313 30.58 -1.82 -1.15
CA LEU A 313 29.25 -1.23 -0.98
C LEU A 313 28.66 -0.80 -2.32
N SER A 314 29.49 -0.26 -3.20
CA SER A 314 29.09 0.13 -4.55
C SER A 314 28.57 -1.06 -5.38
N ILE A 315 29.19 -2.24 -5.27
CA ILE A 315 28.69 -3.45 -5.93
C ILE A 315 27.31 -3.81 -5.40
N ILE A 316 27.09 -3.73 -4.08
CA ILE A 316 25.78 -4.00 -3.47
C ILE A 316 24.72 -3.03 -4.01
N VAL A 317 25.02 -1.72 -4.08
CA VAL A 317 24.11 -0.71 -4.65
C VAL A 317 23.73 -1.05 -6.10
N ILE A 318 24.71 -1.42 -6.92
CA ILE A 318 24.48 -1.83 -8.32
C ILE A 318 23.56 -3.04 -8.39
N VAL A 319 23.80 -4.07 -7.57
CA VAL A 319 22.94 -5.27 -7.52
C VAL A 319 21.51 -4.90 -7.14
N PHE A 320 21.31 -4.07 -6.11
CA PHE A 320 19.97 -3.59 -5.74
C PHE A 320 19.27 -2.87 -6.90
N MET A 321 19.98 -1.99 -7.61
CA MET A 321 19.40 -1.27 -8.76
C MET A 321 19.04 -2.19 -9.92
N VAL A 322 19.89 -3.15 -10.27
CA VAL A 322 19.59 -4.15 -11.32
C VAL A 322 18.38 -4.99 -10.92
N VAL A 323 18.31 -5.43 -9.66
CA VAL A 323 17.16 -6.16 -9.14
C VAL A 323 15.89 -5.31 -9.21
N TYR A 324 15.94 -4.02 -8.93
CA TYR A 324 14.78 -3.12 -9.00
C TYR A 324 14.25 -2.91 -10.41
N LEU A 325 15.12 -2.90 -11.42
CA LEU A 325 14.68 -2.86 -12.82
C LEU A 325 13.80 -4.04 -13.21
N VAL A 326 13.93 -5.19 -12.52
CA VAL A 326 13.14 -6.39 -12.78
C VAL A 326 11.95 -6.51 -11.83
N ILE A 327 12.17 -6.36 -10.52
CA ILE A 327 11.15 -6.63 -9.51
C ILE A 327 10.05 -5.56 -9.52
N ILE A 328 10.37 -4.28 -9.73
CA ILE A 328 9.36 -3.20 -9.75
C ILE A 328 8.30 -3.45 -10.83
N PRO A 329 8.65 -3.63 -12.12
CA PRO A 329 7.65 -3.91 -13.14
C PRO A 329 6.97 -5.27 -12.90
N TYR A 330 7.71 -6.30 -12.48
CA TYR A 330 7.12 -7.61 -12.15
C TYR A 330 6.00 -7.50 -11.11
N GLU A 331 6.24 -6.86 -9.96
CA GLU A 331 5.27 -6.76 -8.87
C GLU A 331 4.06 -5.86 -9.19
N VAL A 332 4.26 -4.86 -10.06
CA VAL A 332 3.16 -4.00 -10.52
C VAL A 332 2.30 -4.72 -11.56
N PHE A 333 2.92 -5.39 -12.54
CA PHE A 333 2.19 -6.02 -13.64
C PHE A 333 1.56 -7.36 -13.26
N GLU A 334 2.21 -8.19 -12.44
CA GLU A 334 1.68 -9.50 -12.02
C GLU A 334 0.32 -9.37 -11.32
N ALA A 335 0.12 -8.26 -10.63
CA ALA A 335 -0.99 -8.09 -9.70
C ALA A 335 -2.12 -7.19 -10.19
N GLY A 336 -1.93 -6.52 -11.34
CA GLY A 336 -2.81 -5.45 -11.80
C GLY A 336 -4.27 -5.87 -11.74
N TYR A 337 -4.69 -6.85 -12.54
CA TYR A 337 -6.11 -7.11 -12.74
C TYR A 337 -6.88 -7.65 -11.53
N SER A 338 -6.32 -8.58 -10.77
CA SER A 338 -7.04 -9.23 -9.66
C SER A 338 -7.12 -8.38 -8.39
N ARG A 339 -6.31 -7.32 -8.29
CA ARG A 339 -6.26 -6.42 -7.13
C ARG A 339 -6.80 -5.02 -7.42
N HIS A 340 -7.36 -4.81 -8.61
CA HIS A 340 -8.04 -3.56 -8.91
C HIS A 340 -9.31 -3.45 -8.08
N LEU A 341 -9.39 -2.34 -7.36
CA LEU A 341 -10.53 -1.99 -6.53
C LEU A 341 -11.29 -0.85 -7.22
N PRO A 342 -12.65 -0.88 -7.24
CA PRO A 342 -13.50 0.21 -7.74
C PRO A 342 -13.21 1.61 -7.29
N ARG A 343 -12.58 1.73 -6.12
CA ARG A 343 -12.08 2.95 -5.51
C ARG A 343 -11.05 2.57 -4.47
N ASP A 344 -10.26 3.55 -4.05
CA ASP A 344 -9.38 3.40 -2.90
C ASP A 344 -10.22 3.08 -1.65
N CYS A 345 -9.82 2.07 -0.87
CA CYS A 345 -10.47 1.72 0.41
C CYS A 345 -9.64 2.25 1.58
N LEU A 346 -9.40 3.57 1.54
CA LEU A 346 -8.60 4.28 2.55
C LEU A 346 -9.45 4.77 3.72
N THR A 347 -10.76 4.98 3.51
CA THR A 347 -11.66 5.49 4.54
C THR A 347 -12.72 4.46 4.94
N ILE A 348 -13.31 4.63 6.13
CA ILE A 348 -14.45 3.84 6.59
C ILE A 348 -15.64 4.02 5.64
N ALA A 349 -15.85 5.22 5.10
CA ALA A 349 -16.88 5.49 4.10
C ALA A 349 -16.67 4.66 2.81
N ASP A 350 -15.41 4.50 2.39
CA ASP A 350 -15.08 3.66 1.24
C ASP A 350 -15.35 2.19 1.51
N LEU A 351 -15.10 1.71 2.73
CA LEU A 351 -15.43 0.34 3.11
C LEU A 351 -16.95 0.15 3.21
N LEU A 352 -17.63 1.11 3.84
CA LEU A 352 -19.07 1.17 4.01
C LEU A 352 -19.79 0.98 2.69
N SER A 353 -19.50 1.85 1.73
CA SER A 353 -20.27 1.84 0.49
C SER A 353 -19.96 0.60 -0.38
N TRP A 354 -18.83 -0.09 -0.15
CA TRP A 354 -18.62 -1.45 -0.69
C TRP A 354 -19.50 -2.47 -0.02
N THR A 355 -19.60 -2.42 1.31
CA THR A 355 -20.45 -3.32 2.07
C THR A 355 -21.94 -3.11 1.74
N CYS A 356 -22.42 -1.86 1.57
CA CYS A 356 -23.79 -1.56 1.14
C CYS A 356 -24.11 -2.12 -0.25
N SER A 357 -23.11 -2.14 -1.14
CA SER A 357 -23.27 -2.71 -2.48
C SER A 357 -23.33 -4.24 -2.48
N SER A 358 -22.93 -4.90 -1.37
CA SER A 358 -22.96 -6.36 -1.25
C SER A 358 -24.38 -6.89 -0.99
N SER A 359 -24.73 -7.99 -1.65
CA SER A 359 -26.00 -8.71 -1.42
C SER A 359 -26.03 -9.41 -0.05
N ILE A 360 -24.87 -9.62 0.58
CA ILE A 360 -24.72 -10.32 1.87
C ILE A 360 -25.43 -9.56 3.00
N LEU A 361 -25.36 -8.22 3.01
CA LEU A 361 -26.07 -7.40 4.00
C LEU A 361 -27.57 -7.29 3.70
N ARG A 362 -27.98 -7.44 2.43
CA ARG A 362 -29.36 -7.20 2.00
C ARG A 362 -30.29 -8.40 2.18
N LYS A 363 -29.80 -9.62 1.98
CA LYS A 363 -30.63 -10.85 2.04
C LYS A 363 -31.34 -11.06 3.38
N ASN A 364 -30.76 -10.60 4.49
CA ASN A 364 -31.38 -10.77 5.81
C ASN A 364 -32.41 -9.68 6.16
N THR A 365 -32.40 -8.54 5.46
CA THR A 365 -33.39 -7.47 5.67
C THR A 365 -34.67 -7.74 4.88
N ILE A 366 -34.54 -8.39 3.72
CA ILE A 366 -35.67 -8.67 2.80
C ILE A 366 -36.49 -9.87 3.27
N ALA A 367 -35.86 -10.91 3.84
CA ALA A 367 -36.53 -12.10 4.36
C ALA A 367 -37.51 -11.84 5.54
N LEU A 368 -37.47 -10.65 6.14
CA LEU A 368 -38.43 -10.26 7.19
C LEU A 368 -39.77 -9.73 6.65
N ASN A 369 -39.89 -9.55 5.32
CA ASN A 369 -41.10 -9.01 4.66
C ASN A 369 -41.57 -9.84 3.45
N ASP A 370 -41.28 -11.15 3.43
CA ASP A 370 -41.48 -12.11 2.33
C ASP A 370 -42.94 -12.36 1.87
N GLY A 371 -43.88 -11.46 2.15
CA GLY A 371 -45.21 -11.49 1.56
C GLY A 371 -45.36 -10.71 0.26
N GLN A 372 -44.54 -9.67 -0.01
CA GLN A 372 -44.90 -8.67 -1.03
C GLN A 372 -43.76 -8.09 -1.90
N LEU A 373 -42.48 -8.43 -1.67
CA LEU A 373 -41.37 -7.71 -2.32
C LEU A 373 -40.60 -8.46 -3.41
N GLU A 374 -40.81 -9.76 -3.63
CA GLU A 374 -40.06 -10.50 -4.65
C GLU A 374 -40.36 -10.05 -6.10
N GLU A 375 -41.46 -9.33 -6.36
CA GLU A 375 -41.88 -8.99 -7.72
C GLU A 375 -41.30 -7.66 -8.26
N LYS A 376 -40.58 -6.86 -7.45
CA LYS A 376 -40.18 -5.49 -7.84
C LYS A 376 -38.70 -5.14 -7.78
N LEU A 377 -37.83 -6.07 -7.39
CA LEU A 377 -36.40 -5.78 -7.43
C LEU A 377 -35.93 -5.85 -8.89
N PRO A 378 -35.40 -4.74 -9.47
CA PRO A 378 -34.89 -4.76 -10.84
C PRO A 378 -33.84 -5.87 -10.99
N PRO A 379 -33.83 -6.55 -12.16
CA PRO A 379 -33.04 -7.73 -12.36
C PRO A 379 -31.57 -7.39 -12.23
N THR A 380 -30.87 -8.19 -11.42
CA THR A 380 -29.41 -8.26 -11.31
C THR A 380 -28.70 -6.96 -10.91
N ASN A 381 -27.82 -7.07 -9.92
CA ASN A 381 -26.83 -6.04 -9.65
C ASN A 381 -26.18 -5.66 -11.00
N PRO A 382 -26.24 -4.40 -11.47
CA PRO A 382 -25.70 -4.00 -12.78
C PRO A 382 -24.18 -4.18 -12.89
N LEU A 383 -23.56 -4.66 -11.82
CA LEU A 383 -22.15 -4.96 -11.65
C LEU A 383 -21.85 -6.47 -11.72
N ASP A 384 -22.88 -7.32 -11.80
CA ASP A 384 -22.76 -8.76 -11.96
C ASP A 384 -22.65 -9.10 -13.45
N THR A 385 -21.53 -8.66 -14.05
CA THR A 385 -21.16 -8.96 -15.45
C THR A 385 -20.84 -10.45 -15.67
N ARG A 386 -20.97 -11.28 -14.62
CA ARG A 386 -20.79 -12.73 -14.69
C ARG A 386 -22.07 -13.44 -15.15
N SER A 387 -23.20 -12.74 -15.18
CA SER A 387 -24.50 -13.27 -15.62
C SER A 387 -24.65 -13.36 -17.15
N ASP A 388 -23.72 -12.78 -17.91
CA ASP A 388 -23.54 -13.12 -19.32
C ASP A 388 -22.90 -14.52 -19.37
N ALA A 389 -23.74 -15.54 -19.24
CA ALA A 389 -23.38 -16.90 -19.60
C ALA A 389 -22.68 -16.85 -20.96
N PRO A 390 -21.54 -17.54 -21.16
CA PRO A 390 -20.86 -17.54 -22.44
C PRO A 390 -21.89 -17.91 -23.49
N HIS A 391 -22.18 -16.95 -24.37
CA HIS A 391 -23.07 -17.16 -25.50
C HIS A 391 -22.55 -18.43 -26.16
N ASN A 392 -23.36 -19.48 -26.12
CA ASN A 392 -22.98 -20.80 -26.60
C ASN A 392 -22.89 -20.73 -28.13
N GLU A 393 -21.82 -20.13 -28.63
CA GLU A 393 -21.41 -20.26 -30.01
C GLU A 393 -21.00 -21.73 -30.16
N ASN A 394 -21.86 -22.48 -30.83
CA ASN A 394 -21.61 -23.83 -31.36
C ASN A 394 -20.43 -23.82 -32.36
N GLY A 395 -19.24 -23.41 -31.92
CA GLY A 395 -18.00 -23.45 -32.65
C GLY A 395 -17.28 -24.76 -32.37
N THR A 396 -17.52 -25.74 -33.22
CA THR A 396 -16.79 -27.01 -33.30
C THR A 396 -15.27 -26.82 -33.26
N TRP A 397 -14.65 -27.04 -32.10
CA TRP A 397 -13.20 -27.23 -32.02
C TRP A 397 -12.86 -28.65 -32.45
N ARG A 398 -12.50 -28.82 -33.74
CA ARG A 398 -11.80 -30.02 -34.21
C ARG A 398 -10.45 -30.10 -33.49
N ARG A 399 -10.23 -31.19 -32.76
CA ARG A 399 -8.90 -31.60 -32.28
C ARG A 399 -7.98 -31.78 -33.48
N ALA A 400 -6.90 -31.02 -33.52
CA ALA A 400 -5.71 -31.39 -34.27
C ALA A 400 -4.70 -31.96 -33.27
N SER A 401 -4.44 -33.26 -33.42
CA SER A 401 -3.32 -33.99 -32.84
C SER A 401 -2.03 -33.66 -33.57
N ALA A 402 -1.00 -33.23 -32.83
CA ALA A 402 0.42 -33.56 -33.04
C ALA A 402 1.21 -33.10 -31.81
#